data_AF-A0A0F5YAZ6-F1
#
_entry.id   AF-A0A0F5YAZ6-F1
#
_cell.length_a   1.000
_cell.length_b   1.000
_cell.length_c   1.000
_cell.angle_alpha   90.00
_cell.angle_beta   90.00
_cell.angle_gamma   90.00
#
_symmetry.space_group_name_H-M   'P 1'
#
loop_
_entity.id
_entity.type
_entity.pdbx_description
1 polymer ?
#
loop_
_entity_poly.entity_id
_entity_poly.type
_entity_poly.pdbx_seq_one_letter_code
_entity_poly.pdbx_strand_id
1 'polypeptide(L)'
;MAILGFTGQAKEIDISDFWLNDATGNSAYKYSSWWAEKGNSLLFFNEAQNVTLSQNIKISDPQDWDDLNNLGTIPKGTVVDSHFIYMNNANTSTRKTFTATFTFDKPIIGFMADDELFGNASTLQPLNGNDQLVGYRARVLASGNTLEGPNSGLPQDTVKITGTNNNILEVTFTSQSAVDPLRVITLDSGTLANPSPTPQPTPTPTPVPTPVPTPVPTPAPDNGGNVEYNKVIDVNPNADSPGAGEKDNLSGTNNRDLFILGDARTAYYKEGSDQGTISQFNLAEDKIQLHGSPDDYVLKNNTHAHIFYKDELIGVILNQPASGLSLNSDIFTYASGTEPAPAPVPTPTPTPEPTPTPTPAPDGNIQYRQVIDVNPSDSLPGKGERDVLTGENGPDKFILGDATKPYYIDGNTATNSWNDYAQISGFNPLEDKIQLHGSSVDYRLRQEAGSTRIFYLGEGTQEIIGIISNSSGLTLTDDSFQYV
;
A
#
# COMPACT_ATOMS: atom_id res chain seq x y z
N MET A 1 -12.09 6.81 -0.72
CA MET A 1 -11.26 7.24 0.44
C MET A 1 -10.04 6.35 0.42
N ALA A 2 -8.86 6.88 0.08
CA ALA A 2 -7.72 6.01 -0.17
C ALA A 2 -7.03 5.49 1.10
N ILE A 3 -7.04 6.26 2.19
CA ILE A 3 -6.78 5.75 3.54
C ILE A 3 -8.12 5.26 4.12
N LEU A 4 -8.25 3.95 4.32
CA LEU A 4 -9.46 3.31 4.85
C LEU A 4 -9.58 3.45 6.36
N GLY A 5 -8.46 3.61 7.06
CA GLY A 5 -8.43 3.77 8.50
C GLY A 5 -7.02 3.79 9.06
N PHE A 6 -6.92 4.12 10.35
CA PHE A 6 -5.66 4.15 11.09
C PHE A 6 -5.84 3.70 12.54
N THR A 7 -4.75 3.30 13.17
CA THR A 7 -4.64 3.07 14.61
C THR A 7 -3.39 3.74 15.17
N GLY A 8 -3.31 3.89 16.49
CA GLY A 8 -2.16 4.51 17.15
C GLY A 8 -2.28 6.04 17.23
N GLN A 9 -1.14 6.71 17.28
CA GLN A 9 -1.03 8.15 17.51
C GLN A 9 -1.07 8.90 16.17
N ALA A 10 -2.22 8.87 15.49
CA ALA A 10 -2.45 9.62 14.26
C ALA A 10 -3.78 10.39 14.28
N LYS A 11 -3.88 11.42 13.44
CA LYS A 11 -5.10 12.21 13.23
C LYS A 11 -5.16 12.69 11.79
N GLU A 12 -6.30 12.41 11.15
CA GLU A 12 -6.60 12.96 9.83
C GLU A 12 -6.91 14.46 9.95
N ILE A 13 -6.42 15.24 8.99
CA ILE A 13 -6.71 16.67 8.87
C ILE A 13 -7.21 16.98 7.46
N ASP A 14 -7.96 18.08 7.32
CA ASP A 14 -8.25 18.63 5.99
C ASP A 14 -6.95 19.17 5.39
N ILE A 15 -6.75 19.00 4.08
CA ILE A 15 -5.56 19.51 3.40
C ILE A 15 -5.45 21.04 3.48
N SER A 16 -6.56 21.75 3.63
CA SER A 16 -6.57 23.19 3.90
C SER A 16 -6.09 23.54 5.32
N ASP A 17 -6.20 22.60 6.27
CA ASP A 17 -5.62 22.73 7.61
C ASP A 17 -4.12 22.46 7.63
N PHE A 18 -3.57 21.93 6.53
CA PHE A 18 -2.14 21.92 6.26
C PHE A 18 -1.68 23.33 5.83
N TRP A 19 -1.72 24.31 6.75
CA TRP A 19 -1.28 25.67 6.42
C TRP A 19 0.24 25.81 6.45
N LEU A 20 0.83 26.17 5.32
CA LEU A 20 2.25 26.59 5.25
C LEU A 20 2.41 27.85 4.38
N ASN A 21 1.45 28.78 4.47
CA ASN A 21 1.50 30.02 3.71
C ASN A 21 2.38 31.10 4.35
N ASP A 22 3.07 31.84 3.49
CA ASP A 22 2.93 33.29 3.48
C ASP A 22 3.13 33.83 2.05
N ALA A 23 2.16 34.64 1.60
CA ALA A 23 2.25 35.52 0.43
C ALA A 23 2.51 36.99 0.83
N THR A 24 3.05 37.27 2.01
CA THR A 24 3.22 38.63 2.58
C THR A 24 4.54 38.86 3.33
N GLY A 25 5.68 38.42 2.79
CA GLY A 25 6.92 39.21 2.69
C GLY A 25 7.63 39.80 3.93
N ASN A 26 7.21 39.62 5.18
CA ASN A 26 7.99 40.16 6.31
C ASN A 26 7.74 39.55 7.70
N SER A 27 8.82 39.43 8.49
CA SER A 27 8.98 39.04 9.91
C SER A 27 9.33 37.58 10.23
N ALA A 28 10.38 37.45 11.05
CA ALA A 28 11.13 36.26 11.44
C ALA A 28 10.38 35.24 12.32
N TYR A 29 9.05 35.27 12.36
CA TYR A 29 8.21 34.40 13.21
C TYR A 29 7.04 33.76 12.46
N LYS A 30 7.07 33.76 11.11
CA LYS A 30 5.95 33.41 10.23
C LYS A 30 5.76 31.92 9.90
N TYR A 31 6.53 31.02 10.49
CA TYR A 31 6.60 29.62 10.05
C TYR A 31 6.48 28.64 11.21
N SER A 32 5.83 29.08 12.27
CA SER A 32 5.79 28.33 13.50
C SER A 32 4.56 27.41 13.46
N SER A 33 4.76 26.13 13.76
CA SER A 33 3.71 25.13 14.03
C SER A 33 2.83 25.47 15.25
N TRP A 34 2.85 26.72 15.72
CA TRP A 34 2.33 27.11 17.03
C TRP A 34 0.81 27.26 17.03
N TRP A 35 0.19 27.32 15.85
CA TRP A 35 -1.26 27.44 15.63
C TRP A 35 -1.90 26.14 15.09
N ALA A 36 -1.10 25.18 14.59
CA ALA A 36 -1.58 23.83 14.32
C ALA A 36 -1.87 23.13 15.66
N GLU A 37 -2.90 22.27 15.71
CA GLU A 37 -3.26 21.60 16.96
C GLU A 37 -2.03 20.92 17.59
N LYS A 38 -1.69 21.36 18.81
CA LYS A 38 -0.66 20.73 19.63
C LYS A 38 -1.22 19.43 20.19
N GLY A 39 -1.18 18.38 19.38
CA GLY A 39 -1.61 17.02 19.74
C GLY A 39 -0.44 16.05 19.65
N ASN A 40 -0.41 15.06 20.55
CA ASN A 40 0.54 13.95 20.53
C ASN A 40 0.21 12.95 19.41
N SER A 41 0.20 13.39 18.15
CA SER A 41 -0.19 12.57 17.00
C SER A 41 0.56 12.95 15.72
N LEU A 42 0.80 11.95 14.87
CA LEU A 42 1.08 12.12 13.46
C LEU A 42 -0.15 12.72 12.77
N LEU A 43 0.06 13.72 11.92
CA LEU A 43 -0.99 14.33 11.13
C LEU A 43 -0.91 13.80 9.71
N PHE A 44 -2.06 13.58 9.08
CA PHE A 44 -2.07 13.05 7.72
C PHE A 44 -3.29 13.52 6.91
N PHE A 45 -3.15 13.46 5.59
CA PHE A 45 -4.21 13.77 4.63
C PHE A 45 -3.92 13.10 3.27
N ASN A 46 -4.98 12.94 2.48
CA ASN A 46 -4.86 12.58 1.06
C ASN A 46 -4.51 13.83 0.27
N GLU A 47 -3.42 13.79 -0.48
CA GLU A 47 -2.86 14.99 -1.12
C GLU A 47 -3.33 15.14 -2.57
N ALA A 48 -3.21 14.09 -3.37
CA ALA A 48 -3.66 14.07 -4.77
C ALA A 48 -4.08 12.66 -5.14
N GLN A 49 -5.18 12.49 -5.88
CA GLN A 49 -5.75 11.18 -6.20
C GLN A 49 -5.93 11.04 -7.71
N ASN A 50 -5.83 9.81 -8.23
CA ASN A 50 -5.97 9.46 -9.64
C ASN A 50 -5.03 10.27 -10.55
N VAL A 51 -3.77 10.40 -10.13
CA VAL A 51 -2.76 11.18 -10.84
C VAL A 51 -2.02 10.30 -11.83
N THR A 52 -2.23 10.54 -13.13
CA THR A 52 -1.39 9.92 -14.18
C THR A 52 -0.05 10.60 -14.23
N LEU A 53 1.03 9.90 -13.89
CA LEU A 53 2.36 10.50 -13.84
C LEU A 53 2.84 10.99 -15.21
N SER A 54 3.04 12.29 -15.37
CA SER A 54 3.60 12.89 -16.60
C SER A 54 5.07 12.48 -16.88
N GLN A 55 5.78 12.01 -15.85
CA GLN A 55 7.14 11.48 -15.93
C GLN A 55 7.45 10.48 -14.79
N ASN A 56 8.60 9.81 -14.88
CA ASN A 56 9.06 8.92 -13.81
C ASN A 56 9.23 9.71 -12.50
N ILE A 57 8.83 9.13 -11.37
CA ILE A 57 9.10 9.70 -10.05
C ILE A 57 10.07 8.81 -9.28
N LYS A 58 10.94 9.43 -8.47
CA LYS A 58 11.87 8.74 -7.59
C LYS A 58 11.21 8.50 -6.23
N ILE A 59 11.47 7.33 -5.66
CA ILE A 59 11.01 6.92 -4.33
C ILE A 59 12.21 6.41 -3.53
N SER A 60 12.15 6.56 -2.21
CA SER A 60 13.18 6.09 -1.30
C SER A 60 13.37 4.57 -1.39
N ASP A 61 14.59 4.10 -1.10
CA ASP A 61 14.83 2.68 -0.82
C ASP A 61 14.14 2.33 0.51
N PRO A 62 13.25 1.32 0.55
CA PRO A 62 12.61 0.90 1.79
C PRO A 62 13.57 0.42 2.90
N GLN A 63 14.81 0.04 2.55
CA GLN A 63 15.81 -0.40 3.52
C GLN A 63 16.71 0.74 4.03
N ASP A 64 16.92 1.76 3.21
CA ASP A 64 17.76 2.92 3.54
C ASP A 64 17.30 4.17 2.76
N TRP A 65 16.33 4.90 3.30
CA TRP A 65 15.79 6.07 2.62
C TRP A 65 16.74 7.28 2.56
N ASP A 66 17.86 7.23 3.29
CA ASP A 66 18.94 8.22 3.20
C ASP A 66 19.90 7.91 2.01
N ASP A 67 19.79 6.74 1.37
CA ASP A 67 20.59 6.41 0.17
C ASP A 67 19.98 7.02 -1.10
N LEU A 68 20.23 8.31 -1.28
CA LEU A 68 19.80 9.07 -2.45
C LEU A 68 20.48 8.64 -3.77
N ASN A 69 21.48 7.74 -3.71
CA ASN A 69 22.09 7.16 -4.89
C ASN A 69 21.38 5.86 -5.35
N ASN A 70 20.53 5.27 -4.51
CA ASN A 70 19.84 4.01 -4.77
C ASN A 70 18.30 4.16 -4.76
N LEU A 71 17.79 5.16 -5.47
CA LEU A 71 16.36 5.45 -5.49
C LEU A 71 15.56 4.51 -6.41
N GLY A 72 14.45 4.01 -5.90
CA GLY A 72 13.42 3.34 -6.69
C GLY A 72 12.77 4.28 -7.70
N THR A 73 12.01 3.73 -8.65
CA THR A 73 11.35 4.52 -9.69
C THR A 73 9.95 4.02 -9.97
N ILE A 74 8.96 4.90 -9.91
CA ILE A 74 7.61 4.63 -10.43
C ILE A 74 7.54 5.21 -11.85
N PRO A 75 7.20 4.40 -12.88
CA PRO A 75 7.23 4.83 -14.26
C PRO A 75 6.20 5.93 -14.60
N LYS A 76 6.56 6.78 -15.56
CA LYS A 76 5.63 7.64 -16.29
C LYS A 76 4.41 6.86 -16.77
N GLY A 77 3.23 7.48 -16.68
CA GLY A 77 1.96 6.90 -17.11
C GLY A 77 1.30 6.00 -16.08
N THR A 78 1.97 5.68 -14.97
CA THR A 78 1.32 5.02 -13.83
C THR A 78 0.29 5.98 -13.23
N VAL A 79 -0.89 5.46 -12.89
CA VAL A 79 -1.93 6.24 -12.19
C VAL A 79 -1.80 5.97 -10.70
N VAL A 80 -1.56 7.02 -9.93
CA VAL A 80 -1.22 6.90 -8.51
C VAL A 80 -2.05 7.84 -7.65
N ASP A 81 -2.21 7.45 -6.40
CA ASP A 81 -2.62 8.35 -5.33
C ASP A 81 -1.40 8.74 -4.48
N SER A 82 -1.40 9.97 -3.97
CA SER A 82 -0.41 10.51 -3.06
C SER A 82 -1.05 10.85 -1.72
N HIS A 83 -0.38 10.45 -0.65
CA HIS A 83 -0.80 10.71 0.73
C HIS A 83 0.37 11.33 1.49
N PHE A 84 0.05 12.20 2.43
CA PHE A 84 1.06 12.89 3.23
C PHE A 84 0.85 12.58 4.70
N ILE A 85 1.91 12.16 5.37
CA ILE A 85 1.96 11.90 6.80
C ILE A 85 3.11 12.73 7.35
N TYR A 86 2.90 13.41 8.47
CA TYR A 86 3.98 14.18 9.08
C TYR A 86 3.83 14.27 10.59
N MET A 87 4.98 14.35 11.26
CA MET A 87 5.02 14.70 12.66
C MET A 87 4.98 16.22 12.81
N ASN A 88 4.02 16.75 13.57
CA ASN A 88 4.02 18.17 13.93
C ASN A 88 4.52 18.35 15.36
N ASN A 89 5.82 18.62 15.53
CA ASN A 89 6.38 18.89 16.85
C ASN A 89 6.59 20.39 17.05
N ALA A 90 6.24 20.90 18.23
CA ALA A 90 6.35 22.31 18.58
C ALA A 90 7.79 22.73 18.94
N ASN A 91 8.80 22.23 18.20
CA ASN A 91 10.24 22.45 18.42
C ASN A 91 10.62 22.32 19.91
N THR A 92 10.54 21.10 20.42
CA THR A 92 10.77 20.79 21.83
C THR A 92 12.24 20.59 22.13
N SER A 93 12.67 20.86 23.37
CA SER A 93 14.03 20.58 23.84
C SER A 93 14.35 19.07 23.97
N THR A 94 13.39 18.20 23.69
CA THR A 94 13.51 16.74 23.78
C THR A 94 12.87 16.08 22.55
N ARG A 95 13.45 14.99 22.05
CA ARG A 95 12.85 14.17 20.98
C ARG A 95 11.55 13.53 21.46
N LYS A 96 10.58 13.39 20.56
CA LYS A 96 9.26 12.79 20.79
C LYS A 96 9.05 11.65 19.80
N THR A 97 8.45 10.56 20.26
CA THR A 97 8.16 9.39 19.41
C THR A 97 6.65 9.23 19.23
N PHE A 98 6.22 8.96 18.00
CA PHE A 98 4.85 8.63 17.65
C PHE A 98 4.81 7.39 16.77
N THR A 99 3.89 6.47 17.07
CA THR A 99 3.67 5.26 16.28
C THR A 99 2.24 5.21 15.78
N ALA A 100 2.06 4.85 14.50
CA ALA A 100 0.74 4.64 13.91
C ALA A 100 0.78 3.54 12.84
N THR A 101 -0.39 2.95 12.59
CA THR A 101 -0.60 2.03 11.47
C THR A 101 -1.71 2.56 10.60
N PHE A 102 -1.46 2.68 9.30
CA PHE A 102 -2.41 3.15 8.29
C PHE A 102 -2.79 1.99 7.38
N THR A 103 -4.08 1.88 7.05
CA THR A 103 -4.60 0.92 6.07
C THR A 103 -5.09 1.68 4.85
N PHE A 104 -4.57 1.31 3.67
CA PHE A 104 -4.94 1.86 2.38
C PHE A 104 -5.88 0.89 1.65
N ASP A 105 -6.74 1.42 0.79
CA ASP A 105 -7.58 0.64 -0.12
C ASP A 105 -6.77 0.06 -1.29
N LYS A 106 -5.69 0.75 -1.68
CA LYS A 106 -4.77 0.41 -2.76
C LYS A 106 -3.39 -0.04 -2.24
N PRO A 107 -2.64 -0.84 -3.02
CA PRO A 107 -1.29 -1.25 -2.63
C PRO A 107 -0.34 -0.04 -2.61
N ILE A 108 0.52 0.01 -1.61
CA ILE A 108 1.61 0.99 -1.51
C ILE A 108 2.72 0.55 -2.45
N ILE A 109 3.13 1.46 -3.33
CA ILE A 109 4.14 1.20 -4.38
C ILE A 109 5.41 2.02 -4.21
N GLY A 110 5.45 2.89 -3.19
CA GLY A 110 6.64 3.62 -2.80
C GLY A 110 6.36 4.72 -1.79
N PHE A 111 7.42 5.31 -1.27
CA PHE A 111 7.33 6.50 -0.43
C PHE A 111 8.54 7.42 -0.65
N MET A 112 8.43 8.66 -0.20
CA MET A 112 9.52 9.63 -0.13
C MET A 112 9.68 10.00 1.33
N ALA A 113 10.87 9.78 1.88
CA ALA A 113 11.20 10.01 3.28
C ALA A 113 12.30 11.05 3.49
N ASP A 114 12.99 11.45 2.41
CA ASP A 114 14.07 12.43 2.43
C ASP A 114 13.70 13.71 1.67
N ASP A 115 14.06 14.87 2.23
CA ASP A 115 13.68 16.19 1.72
C ASP A 115 14.15 16.47 0.30
N GLU A 116 15.25 15.85 -0.15
CA GLU A 116 15.73 15.98 -1.53
C GLU A 116 14.74 15.40 -2.56
N LEU A 117 13.87 14.46 -2.15
CA LEU A 117 12.83 13.88 -3.00
C LEU A 117 11.54 14.69 -3.07
N PHE A 118 11.34 15.63 -2.13
CA PHE A 118 10.15 16.46 -2.08
C PHE A 118 10.28 17.77 -2.89
N GLY A 119 11.46 18.05 -3.45
CA GLY A 119 11.74 19.21 -4.29
C GLY A 119 12.36 20.41 -3.55
N ASN A 120 12.81 21.42 -4.29
CA ASN A 120 13.52 22.56 -3.70
C ASN A 120 12.57 23.56 -3.02
N ALA A 121 12.81 23.83 -1.73
CA ALA A 121 12.07 24.76 -0.85
C ALA A 121 11.87 26.20 -1.35
N SER A 122 12.62 26.64 -2.36
CA SER A 122 12.72 28.06 -2.73
C SER A 122 11.71 28.52 -3.79
N THR A 123 10.98 27.62 -4.45
CA THR A 123 9.89 27.96 -5.40
C THR A 123 8.76 26.93 -5.35
N LEU A 124 7.54 27.28 -5.81
CA LEU A 124 6.52 26.25 -6.12
C LEU A 124 7.11 25.36 -7.18
N GLN A 125 7.53 24.16 -6.79
CA GLN A 125 7.99 23.19 -7.75
C GLN A 125 7.01 22.03 -7.78
N PRO A 126 6.64 21.57 -8.98
CA PRO A 126 6.18 20.20 -9.12
C PRO A 126 7.10 19.20 -8.41
N LEU A 127 6.54 18.23 -7.68
CA LEU A 127 7.34 17.19 -7.04
C LEU A 127 8.08 16.38 -8.09
N ASN A 128 9.40 16.31 -7.95
CA ASN A 128 10.27 15.69 -8.94
C ASN A 128 10.01 16.19 -10.37
N GLY A 129 9.57 17.45 -10.55
CA GLY A 129 9.25 18.01 -11.87
C GLY A 129 7.90 17.60 -12.46
N ASN A 130 7.08 16.82 -11.75
CA ASN A 130 5.72 16.46 -12.16
C ASN A 130 4.66 17.47 -11.68
N ASP A 131 4.13 18.28 -12.60
CA ASP A 131 3.14 19.37 -12.38
C ASP A 131 1.83 18.92 -11.72
N GLN A 132 1.57 17.62 -11.69
CA GLN A 132 0.29 17.04 -11.25
C GLN A 132 0.34 16.49 -9.82
N LEU A 133 1.53 16.26 -9.27
CA LEU A 133 1.72 16.10 -7.84
C LEU A 133 2.18 17.45 -7.30
N VAL A 134 1.22 18.23 -6.79
CA VAL A 134 1.50 19.54 -6.21
C VAL A 134 1.96 19.34 -4.78
N GLY A 135 3.26 19.48 -4.54
CA GLY A 135 3.81 19.54 -3.20
C GLY A 135 3.49 20.89 -2.60
N TYR A 136 2.79 20.90 -1.48
CA TYR A 136 2.55 22.14 -0.74
C TYR A 136 3.88 22.76 -0.28
N ARG A 137 3.99 24.10 -0.38
CA ARG A 137 5.16 24.89 0.05
C ARG A 137 5.44 24.65 1.51
N ALA A 138 6.39 23.80 1.82
CA ALA A 138 6.67 23.46 3.19
C ALA A 138 8.13 23.75 3.51
N ARG A 139 8.40 24.43 4.63
CA ARG A 139 9.76 24.49 5.21
C ARG A 139 10.23 23.12 5.73
N VAL A 140 9.38 22.10 5.61
CA VAL A 140 9.72 20.68 5.51
C VAL A 140 10.85 20.42 4.51
N LEU A 141 11.04 21.31 3.52
CA LEU A 141 12.08 21.24 2.50
C LEU A 141 13.37 21.98 2.89
N ALA A 142 13.48 22.50 4.11
CA ALA A 142 14.77 22.99 4.57
C ALA A 142 15.73 21.80 4.66
N SER A 143 16.87 21.92 3.98
CA SER A 143 17.92 20.90 3.95
C SER A 143 18.08 20.21 5.31
N GLY A 144 17.81 18.91 5.35
CA GLY A 144 17.99 18.06 6.53
C GLY A 144 16.73 17.78 7.36
N ASN A 145 15.53 18.11 6.86
CA ASN A 145 14.26 17.67 7.44
C ASN A 145 13.80 16.37 6.77
N THR A 146 14.52 15.29 7.07
CA THR A 146 14.28 13.92 6.57
C THR A 146 13.83 13.02 7.74
N LEU A 147 13.14 11.92 7.44
CA LEU A 147 13.02 10.84 8.42
C LEU A 147 14.40 10.32 8.75
N GLU A 148 14.69 10.12 10.03
CA GLU A 148 16.03 9.68 10.43
C GLU A 148 16.28 8.23 10.02
N GLY A 149 17.12 8.02 9.02
CA GLY A 149 17.49 6.70 8.53
C GLY A 149 18.50 5.96 9.43
N PRO A 150 18.84 4.71 9.05
CA PRO A 150 19.72 3.82 9.82
C PRO A 150 21.10 4.41 10.16
N ASN A 151 21.59 5.35 9.35
CA ASN A 151 22.94 5.89 9.42
C ASN A 151 23.01 7.34 9.96
N SER A 152 21.89 7.91 10.37
CA SER A 152 21.79 9.30 10.85
C SER A 152 22.51 9.55 12.19
N GLY A 153 22.82 8.50 12.96
CA GLY A 153 23.34 8.62 14.33
C GLY A 153 22.31 9.11 15.35
N LEU A 154 21.06 9.24 14.93
CA LEU A 154 19.89 9.59 15.74
C LEU A 154 18.99 8.36 15.91
N PRO A 155 18.04 8.37 16.86
CA PRO A 155 17.01 7.35 16.92
C PRO A 155 16.31 7.20 15.56
N GLN A 156 16.47 6.03 14.96
CA GLN A 156 15.97 5.72 13.63
C GLN A 156 14.44 5.72 13.62
N ASP A 157 13.88 6.38 12.59
CA ASP A 157 12.48 6.27 12.23
C ASP A 157 12.23 4.95 11.53
N THR A 158 11.01 4.43 11.61
CA THR A 158 10.67 3.17 10.93
C THR A 158 9.51 3.40 9.99
N VAL A 159 9.64 2.94 8.75
CA VAL A 159 8.56 2.85 7.77
C VAL A 159 8.52 1.40 7.29
N LYS A 160 7.41 0.70 7.54
CA LYS A 160 7.27 -0.70 7.18
C LYS A 160 5.97 -0.94 6.44
N ILE A 161 6.08 -1.45 5.22
CA ILE A 161 4.94 -1.83 4.38
C ILE A 161 4.63 -3.31 4.63
N THR A 162 3.37 -3.60 4.95
CA THR A 162 2.86 -4.94 5.24
C THR A 162 1.47 -5.14 4.62
N GLY A 163 0.79 -6.22 4.98
CA GLY A 163 -0.50 -6.62 4.42
C GLY A 163 -0.34 -7.48 3.18
N THR A 164 -1.33 -8.33 2.90
CA THR A 164 -1.30 -9.26 1.76
C THR A 164 -1.24 -8.56 0.41
N ASN A 165 -1.63 -7.29 0.36
CA ASN A 165 -1.58 -6.43 -0.83
C ASN A 165 -0.63 -5.24 -0.66
N ASN A 166 0.37 -5.30 0.25
CA ASN A 166 1.24 -4.16 0.54
C ASN A 166 0.47 -2.86 0.88
N ASN A 167 -0.70 -2.98 1.50
CA ASN A 167 -1.63 -1.87 1.73
C ASN A 167 -1.68 -1.42 3.19
N ILE A 168 -0.77 -1.90 4.04
CA ILE A 168 -0.65 -1.50 5.43
C ILE A 168 0.70 -0.81 5.62
N LEU A 169 0.69 0.38 6.20
CA LEU A 169 1.89 1.14 6.55
C LEU A 169 2.00 1.24 8.07
N GLU A 170 3.07 0.69 8.63
CA GLU A 170 3.43 0.85 10.04
C GLU A 170 4.56 1.88 10.12
N VAL A 171 4.36 2.93 10.92
CA VAL A 171 5.36 4.00 11.09
C VAL A 171 5.69 4.25 12.56
N THR A 172 6.95 4.61 12.81
CA THR A 172 7.40 5.20 14.07
C THR A 172 8.29 6.39 13.73
N PHE A 173 7.85 7.61 14.05
CA PHE A 173 8.65 8.83 13.86
C PHE A 173 9.12 9.33 15.22
N THR A 174 10.39 9.74 15.31
CA THR A 174 11.05 10.15 16.54
C THR A 174 11.82 11.43 16.30
N SER A 175 11.27 12.61 16.58
CA SER A 175 11.98 13.85 16.25
C SER A 175 11.92 14.94 17.31
N GLN A 176 12.93 15.80 17.26
CA GLN A 176 13.02 17.08 17.96
C GLN A 176 12.82 18.27 17.00
N SER A 177 12.82 18.00 15.69
CA SER A 177 12.61 18.97 14.63
C SER A 177 11.11 19.33 14.53
N ALA A 178 10.77 20.36 13.77
CA ALA A 178 9.39 20.80 13.65
C ALA A 178 8.54 19.87 12.77
N VAL A 179 9.16 19.22 11.75
CA VAL A 179 8.44 18.38 10.81
C VAL A 179 9.32 17.26 10.24
N ASP A 180 8.93 16.01 10.46
CA ASP A 180 9.41 14.88 9.65
C ASP A 180 8.30 14.47 8.70
N PRO A 181 8.51 14.59 7.38
CA PRO A 181 7.52 14.23 6.38
C PRO A 181 7.68 12.80 5.88
N LEU A 182 6.56 12.20 5.52
CA LEU A 182 6.50 10.99 4.72
C LEU A 182 5.42 11.16 3.68
N ARG A 183 5.80 11.03 2.42
CA ARG A 183 4.83 10.93 1.32
C ARG A 183 4.72 9.47 0.92
N VAL A 184 3.49 8.98 0.85
CA VAL A 184 3.18 7.60 0.50
C VAL A 184 2.48 7.60 -0.85
N ILE A 185 2.91 6.73 -1.75
CA ILE A 185 2.33 6.58 -3.08
C ILE A 185 1.64 5.22 -3.17
N THR A 186 0.36 5.23 -3.52
CA THR A 186 -0.41 4.00 -3.78
C THR A 186 -0.81 3.89 -5.24
N LEU A 187 -1.04 2.67 -5.70
CA LEU A 187 -1.43 2.39 -7.09
C LEU A 187 -2.94 2.50 -7.26
N ASP A 188 -3.41 3.54 -7.93
CA ASP A 188 -4.84 3.68 -8.19
C ASP A 188 -5.28 2.76 -9.35
N SER A 189 -4.66 2.90 -10.52
CA SER A 189 -4.96 2.05 -11.67
C SER A 189 -3.77 1.83 -12.61
N GLY A 190 -3.86 0.76 -13.40
CA GLY A 190 -2.78 0.28 -14.25
C GLY A 190 -2.00 -0.88 -13.64
N THR A 191 -1.25 -1.58 -14.49
CA THR A 191 -0.30 -2.60 -14.04
C THR A 191 1.06 -1.95 -13.91
N LEU A 192 1.68 -1.98 -12.73
CA LEU A 192 3.13 -1.92 -12.70
C LEU A 192 3.61 -3.14 -13.48
N ALA A 193 4.23 -2.93 -14.65
CA ALA A 193 5.10 -3.96 -15.20
C ALA A 193 6.16 -4.16 -14.13
N ASN A 194 5.99 -5.19 -13.30
CA ASN A 194 6.98 -5.55 -12.31
C ASN A 194 8.30 -5.64 -13.09
N PRO A 195 9.30 -4.75 -12.90
CA PRO A 195 10.62 -5.09 -13.36
C PRO A 195 10.90 -6.37 -12.61
N SER A 196 11.08 -7.47 -13.35
CA SER A 196 11.72 -8.66 -12.79
C SER A 196 12.85 -8.15 -11.90
N PRO A 197 12.94 -8.55 -10.61
CA PRO A 197 13.91 -8.00 -9.69
C PRO A 197 15.26 -7.97 -10.39
N THR A 198 15.79 -6.77 -10.62
CA THR A 198 17.12 -6.63 -11.20
C THR A 198 18.04 -7.33 -10.21
N PRO A 199 18.75 -8.40 -10.59
CA PRO A 199 19.64 -9.08 -9.66
C PRO A 199 20.59 -8.04 -9.08
N GLN A 200 20.60 -7.93 -7.76
CA GLN A 200 21.52 -7.09 -7.01
C GLN A 200 22.95 -7.33 -7.53
N PRO A 201 23.70 -6.29 -7.93
CA PRO A 201 25.06 -6.47 -8.40
C PRO A 201 25.86 -7.19 -7.31
N THR A 202 26.39 -8.35 -7.66
CA THR A 202 27.23 -9.14 -6.77
C THR A 202 28.45 -8.28 -6.39
N PRO A 203 28.76 -8.11 -5.09
CA PRO A 203 29.94 -7.35 -4.67
C PRO A 203 31.17 -7.92 -5.35
N THR A 204 31.95 -7.06 -6.02
CA THR A 204 33.19 -7.48 -6.68
C THR A 204 34.18 -7.91 -5.60
N PRO A 205 34.63 -9.17 -5.57
CA PRO A 205 35.53 -9.63 -4.52
C PRO A 205 36.86 -8.89 -4.60
N THR A 206 37.24 -8.26 -3.48
CA THR A 206 38.59 -7.73 -3.24
C THR A 206 39.62 -8.85 -3.41
N PRO A 207 40.72 -8.66 -4.17
CA PRO A 207 41.73 -9.70 -4.35
C PRO A 207 42.41 -10.02 -3.01
N VAL A 208 42.17 -11.23 -2.52
CA VAL A 208 42.85 -11.81 -1.35
C VAL A 208 44.17 -12.46 -1.83
N PRO A 209 45.30 -12.26 -1.13
CA PRO A 209 46.61 -12.75 -1.55
C PRO A 209 46.66 -14.28 -1.66
N THR A 210 47.29 -14.74 -2.75
CA THR A 210 47.36 -16.13 -3.22
C THR A 210 47.95 -17.11 -2.18
N PRO A 211 47.17 -18.06 -1.66
CA PRO A 211 47.70 -19.23 -0.98
C PRO A 211 48.07 -20.33 -2.00
N VAL A 212 49.17 -21.02 -1.71
CA VAL A 212 49.83 -22.11 -2.46
C VAL A 212 48.87 -23.30 -2.71
N PRO A 213 48.93 -23.98 -3.88
CA PRO A 213 47.92 -24.95 -4.30
C PRO A 213 48.03 -26.28 -3.55
N THR A 214 46.89 -26.81 -3.10
CA THR A 214 46.72 -28.24 -2.78
C THR A 214 45.29 -28.67 -3.20
N PRO A 215 45.08 -29.97 -3.52
CA PRO A 215 44.56 -30.48 -4.79
C PRO A 215 43.04 -30.33 -4.99
N VAL A 216 42.64 -30.35 -6.26
CA VAL A 216 41.28 -30.15 -6.78
C VAL A 216 40.33 -31.31 -6.45
N PRO A 217 39.17 -31.03 -5.84
CA PRO A 217 37.95 -31.80 -6.03
C PRO A 217 36.94 -31.01 -6.90
N THR A 218 36.41 -31.67 -7.93
CA THR A 218 35.33 -31.16 -8.80
C THR A 218 33.96 -31.34 -8.13
N PRO A 219 33.18 -30.26 -7.92
CA PRO A 219 31.76 -30.20 -8.37
C PRO A 219 31.32 -28.75 -8.71
N ALA A 220 30.15 -28.39 -9.26
CA ALA A 220 29.01 -29.00 -9.97
C ALA A 220 28.20 -27.82 -10.61
N PRO A 221 27.22 -28.05 -11.50
CA PRO A 221 26.54 -27.00 -12.27
C PRO A 221 25.56 -26.13 -11.47
N ASP A 222 25.39 -24.93 -12.03
CA ASP A 222 24.45 -23.82 -11.79
C ASP A 222 22.99 -24.19 -11.46
N ASN A 223 22.28 -23.30 -10.76
CA ASN A 223 20.81 -23.23 -10.80
C ASN A 223 20.28 -21.86 -10.34
N GLY A 224 19.95 -20.99 -11.30
CA GLY A 224 18.80 -20.10 -11.21
C GLY A 224 17.55 -20.79 -11.78
N GLY A 225 16.44 -20.77 -11.04
CA GLY A 225 15.12 -21.25 -11.50
C GLY A 225 14.30 -21.83 -10.35
N ASN A 226 12.99 -21.53 -10.32
CA ASN A 226 12.04 -22.02 -9.31
C ASN A 226 12.37 -23.45 -8.86
N VAL A 227 12.73 -23.57 -7.60
CA VAL A 227 13.19 -24.84 -7.05
C VAL A 227 11.98 -25.68 -6.69
N GLU A 228 11.49 -26.45 -7.65
CA GLU A 228 10.56 -27.53 -7.36
C GLU A 228 11.34 -28.62 -6.60
N TYR A 229 10.96 -28.84 -5.34
CA TYR A 229 11.44 -29.98 -4.57
C TYR A 229 10.64 -31.22 -4.96
N ASN A 230 11.33 -32.34 -5.15
CA ASN A 230 10.66 -33.62 -5.22
C ASN A 230 10.15 -34.00 -3.82
N LYS A 231 8.82 -34.13 -3.65
CA LYS A 231 8.24 -34.44 -2.35
C LYS A 231 8.41 -35.92 -2.03
N VAL A 232 9.06 -36.22 -0.92
CA VAL A 232 9.26 -37.58 -0.42
C VAL A 232 8.41 -37.79 0.83
N ILE A 233 7.35 -38.60 0.68
CA ILE A 233 6.39 -38.96 1.72
C ILE A 233 5.87 -40.37 1.45
N ASP A 234 5.74 -41.20 2.48
CA ASP A 234 5.26 -42.59 2.37
C ASP A 234 4.05 -42.88 3.29
N VAL A 235 3.66 -41.90 4.12
CA VAL A 235 2.41 -41.97 4.89
C VAL A 235 1.24 -41.46 4.05
N ASN A 236 0.03 -41.84 4.44
CA ASN A 236 -1.19 -41.16 4.00
C ASN A 236 -1.46 -39.92 4.87
N PRO A 237 -1.28 -38.67 4.37
CA PRO A 237 -1.51 -37.44 5.14
C PRO A 237 -2.94 -37.28 5.65
N ASN A 238 -3.90 -37.93 4.99
CA ASN A 238 -5.32 -37.81 5.30
C ASN A 238 -5.79 -38.82 6.35
N ALA A 239 -4.90 -39.70 6.84
CA ALA A 239 -5.23 -40.60 7.94
C ALA A 239 -5.41 -39.83 9.26
N ASP A 240 -6.16 -40.40 10.20
CA ASP A 240 -6.35 -39.80 11.54
C ASP A 240 -5.04 -39.73 12.32
N SER A 241 -4.18 -40.74 12.14
CA SER A 241 -2.80 -40.81 12.64
C SER A 241 -1.85 -41.22 11.49
N PRO A 242 -1.36 -40.28 10.66
CA PRO A 242 -0.43 -40.61 9.57
C PRO A 242 0.89 -41.18 10.10
N GLY A 243 1.32 -42.32 9.55
CA GLY A 243 2.53 -43.03 9.97
C GLY A 243 2.36 -43.89 11.22
N ALA A 244 1.14 -44.05 11.74
CA ALA A 244 0.90 -44.92 12.89
C ALA A 244 1.03 -46.41 12.52
N GLY A 245 1.86 -47.13 13.28
CA GLY A 245 2.24 -48.52 13.05
C GLY A 245 3.24 -48.73 11.91
N GLU A 246 3.81 -47.65 11.35
CA GLU A 246 4.60 -47.67 10.12
C GLU A 246 6.07 -47.29 10.36
N LYS A 247 6.96 -47.89 9.56
CA LYS A 247 8.38 -47.53 9.48
C LYS A 247 8.74 -47.40 8.03
N ASP A 248 8.85 -46.16 7.60
CA ASP A 248 9.00 -45.86 6.19
C ASP A 248 10.45 -45.54 5.86
N ASN A 249 10.84 -45.85 4.62
CA ASN A 249 12.15 -45.51 4.10
C ASN A 249 12.00 -44.40 3.07
N LEU A 250 12.23 -43.17 3.53
CA LEU A 250 12.16 -41.97 2.73
C LEU A 250 13.52 -41.78 2.03
N SER A 251 13.68 -42.37 0.86
CA SER A 251 14.92 -42.27 0.09
C SER A 251 14.90 -41.05 -0.82
N GLY A 252 15.92 -40.20 -0.69
CA GLY A 252 16.16 -39.10 -1.61
C GLY A 252 16.58 -39.58 -2.99
N THR A 253 16.84 -38.61 -3.84
CA THR A 253 17.32 -38.76 -5.21
C THR A 253 18.56 -37.89 -5.38
N ASN A 254 19.04 -37.73 -6.62
CA ASN A 254 20.08 -36.75 -6.92
C ASN A 254 19.51 -35.34 -7.19
N ASN A 255 18.20 -35.16 -7.07
CA ASN A 255 17.54 -33.86 -7.17
C ASN A 255 17.30 -33.30 -5.77
N ARG A 256 16.85 -32.04 -5.68
CA ARG A 256 16.43 -31.43 -4.41
C ARG A 256 15.16 -32.11 -3.91
N ASP A 257 15.22 -32.73 -2.75
CA ASP A 257 14.11 -33.46 -2.15
C ASP A 257 13.53 -32.72 -0.92
N LEU A 258 12.20 -32.79 -0.76
CA LEU A 258 11.49 -32.32 0.43
C LEU A 258 10.91 -33.54 1.16
N PHE A 259 11.55 -33.94 2.24
CA PHE A 259 11.10 -35.04 3.10
C PHE A 259 10.02 -34.56 4.06
N ILE A 260 8.84 -35.18 4.03
CA ILE A 260 7.69 -34.71 4.82
C ILE A 260 7.48 -35.62 6.02
N LEU A 261 7.65 -35.07 7.22
CA LEU A 261 7.39 -35.74 8.51
C LEU A 261 6.26 -35.06 9.31
N GLY A 262 5.57 -34.09 8.70
CA GLY A 262 4.41 -33.44 9.28
C GLY A 262 3.80 -32.42 8.33
N ASP A 263 2.55 -32.05 8.61
CA ASP A 263 1.80 -31.03 7.88
C ASP A 263 1.20 -30.00 8.86
N ALA A 264 0.29 -29.16 8.35
CA ALA A 264 -0.34 -28.13 9.17
C ALA A 264 -1.24 -28.70 10.28
N ARG A 265 -1.76 -29.93 10.12
CA ARG A 265 -2.64 -30.61 11.08
C ARG A 265 -1.85 -31.35 12.16
N THR A 266 -0.80 -32.08 11.81
CA THR A 266 -0.09 -32.96 12.75
C THR A 266 1.33 -33.31 12.31
N ALA A 267 2.19 -33.63 13.29
CA ALA A 267 3.37 -34.43 13.05
C ALA A 267 2.97 -35.87 12.70
N TYR A 268 3.73 -36.52 11.82
CA TYR A 268 3.56 -37.92 11.44
C TYR A 268 4.39 -38.84 12.36
N TYR A 269 4.07 -40.13 12.39
CA TYR A 269 4.77 -41.15 13.18
C TYR A 269 4.77 -40.90 14.71
N LYS A 270 3.78 -40.14 15.21
CA LYS A 270 3.62 -39.76 16.64
C LYS A 270 3.06 -40.89 17.54
N GLU A 271 3.32 -42.15 17.20
CA GLU A 271 2.81 -43.29 17.98
C GLU A 271 3.92 -44.32 18.24
N GLY A 272 4.42 -44.37 19.49
CA GLY A 272 5.26 -45.49 19.94
C GLY A 272 6.62 -45.61 19.23
N SER A 273 6.80 -46.63 18.37
CA SER A 273 8.09 -47.00 17.76
C SER A 273 8.21 -46.63 16.28
N ASP A 274 7.26 -45.86 15.77
CA ASP A 274 7.13 -45.48 14.37
C ASP A 274 8.18 -44.44 13.99
N GLN A 275 8.59 -44.42 12.71
CA GLN A 275 9.55 -43.41 12.23
C GLN A 275 9.66 -43.40 10.71
N GLY A 276 9.84 -42.20 10.14
CA GLY A 276 10.38 -42.01 8.80
C GLY A 276 11.91 -42.08 8.82
N THR A 277 12.50 -43.03 8.10
CA THR A 277 13.96 -43.15 7.96
C THR A 277 14.40 -42.49 6.66
N ILE A 278 15.11 -41.37 6.77
CA ILE A 278 15.59 -40.59 5.63
C ILE A 278 16.96 -41.11 5.20
N SER A 279 17.07 -41.51 3.93
CA SER A 279 18.33 -41.93 3.29
C SER A 279 18.66 -41.01 2.11
N GLN A 280 19.96 -40.91 1.78
CA GLN A 280 20.47 -40.04 0.70
C GLN A 280 20.23 -38.54 0.89
N PHE A 281 20.15 -38.07 2.14
CA PHE A 281 19.97 -36.65 2.46
C PHE A 281 21.22 -35.80 2.15
N ASN A 282 21.06 -34.80 1.30
CA ASN A 282 22.07 -33.79 0.95
C ASN A 282 21.82 -32.47 1.68
N LEU A 283 22.69 -32.14 2.64
CA LEU A 283 22.61 -30.91 3.45
C LEU A 283 22.60 -29.60 2.65
N ALA A 284 23.13 -29.60 1.42
CA ALA A 284 23.21 -28.38 0.60
C ALA A 284 21.93 -28.13 -0.23
N GLU A 285 21.08 -29.14 -0.36
CA GLU A 285 20.06 -29.20 -1.41
C GLU A 285 18.68 -29.61 -0.89
N ASP A 286 18.63 -30.49 0.10
CA ASP A 286 17.40 -31.12 0.58
C ASP A 286 16.81 -30.41 1.80
N LYS A 287 15.49 -30.59 1.97
CA LYS A 287 14.73 -30.01 3.07
C LYS A 287 13.86 -31.05 3.76
N ILE A 288 13.51 -30.74 5.00
CA ILE A 288 12.59 -31.53 5.82
C ILE A 288 11.41 -30.64 6.23
N GLN A 289 10.19 -31.11 6.01
CA GLN A 289 8.97 -30.47 6.49
C GLN A 289 8.51 -31.11 7.80
N LEU A 290 8.28 -30.27 8.80
CA LEU A 290 7.79 -30.60 10.14
C LEU A 290 6.47 -29.88 10.42
N HIS A 291 5.75 -30.32 11.44
CA HIS A 291 4.53 -29.67 11.93
C HIS A 291 4.84 -28.61 13.00
N GLY A 292 4.13 -27.48 13.03
CA GLY A 292 4.11 -26.59 14.20
C GLY A 292 5.31 -25.63 14.26
N SER A 293 6.06 -25.64 15.37
CA SER A 293 7.17 -24.71 15.63
C SER A 293 8.49 -25.49 15.84
N PRO A 294 9.67 -24.93 15.50
CA PRO A 294 10.97 -25.51 15.88
C PRO A 294 11.09 -25.85 17.37
N ASP A 295 10.41 -25.10 18.25
CA ASP A 295 10.43 -25.31 19.70
C ASP A 295 9.79 -26.64 20.14
N ASP A 296 8.97 -27.27 19.28
CA ASP A 296 8.36 -28.56 19.57
C ASP A 296 9.31 -29.75 19.34
N TYR A 297 10.51 -29.49 18.80
CA TYR A 297 11.44 -30.52 18.35
C TYR A 297 12.77 -30.55 19.08
N VAL A 298 13.36 -31.73 19.15
CA VAL A 298 14.72 -31.95 19.66
C VAL A 298 15.48 -32.88 18.71
N LEU A 299 16.68 -32.46 18.29
CA LEU A 299 17.61 -33.32 17.58
C LEU A 299 18.54 -34.03 18.56
N LYS A 300 18.66 -35.35 18.47
CA LYS A 300 19.58 -36.16 19.30
C LYS A 300 20.43 -37.08 18.43
N ASN A 301 21.44 -37.69 19.07
CA ASN A 301 22.35 -38.73 18.53
C ASN A 301 23.42 -38.20 17.56
N ASN A 302 24.63 -38.77 17.69
CA ASN A 302 25.87 -38.32 17.03
C ASN A 302 26.28 -39.17 15.82
N THR A 303 25.52 -40.22 15.49
CA THR A 303 25.76 -41.06 14.30
C THR A 303 24.68 -40.87 13.25
N HIS A 304 23.43 -40.77 13.70
CA HIS A 304 22.25 -40.45 12.91
C HIS A 304 21.48 -39.39 13.68
N ALA A 305 20.97 -38.37 13.00
CA ALA A 305 20.19 -37.33 13.63
C ALA A 305 18.78 -37.87 13.82
N HIS A 306 18.38 -37.97 15.09
CA HIS A 306 17.05 -38.39 15.47
C HIS A 306 16.21 -37.15 15.74
N ILE A 307 15.09 -37.01 15.03
CA ILE A 307 14.14 -35.91 15.16
C ILE A 307 13.04 -36.36 16.12
N PHE A 308 12.97 -35.72 17.28
CA PHE A 308 11.92 -35.95 18.26
C PHE A 308 10.88 -34.83 18.21
N TYR A 309 9.59 -35.16 18.18
CA TYR A 309 8.47 -34.25 18.42
C TYR A 309 7.87 -34.56 19.78
N LYS A 310 7.88 -33.61 20.73
CA LYS A 310 7.33 -33.79 22.09
C LYS A 310 7.70 -35.14 22.75
N ASP A 311 8.98 -35.48 22.69
CA ASP A 311 9.62 -36.72 23.20
C ASP A 311 9.40 -38.01 22.40
N GLU A 312 8.65 -37.98 21.31
CA GLU A 312 8.46 -39.12 20.41
C GLU A 312 9.40 -39.02 19.20
N LEU A 313 10.06 -40.14 18.86
CA LEU A 313 10.92 -40.19 17.68
C LEU A 313 10.05 -40.26 16.44
N ILE A 314 10.14 -39.28 15.55
CA ILE A 314 9.33 -39.26 14.32
C ILE A 314 10.17 -39.44 13.05
N GLY A 315 11.48 -39.20 13.13
CA GLY A 315 12.37 -39.26 11.98
C GLY A 315 13.82 -39.55 12.31
N VAL A 316 14.50 -40.26 11.43
CA VAL A 316 15.95 -40.53 11.53
C VAL A 316 16.62 -40.18 10.22
N ILE A 317 17.61 -39.29 10.25
CA ILE A 317 18.44 -38.95 9.08
C ILE A 317 19.71 -39.80 9.11
N LEU A 318 19.82 -40.73 8.16
CA LEU A 318 20.97 -41.62 8.08
C LEU A 318 22.24 -40.87 7.67
N ASN A 319 23.37 -41.30 8.24
CA ASN A 319 24.71 -40.74 8.06
C ASN A 319 24.85 -39.22 8.29
N GLN A 320 23.93 -38.61 9.04
CA GLN A 320 24.00 -37.19 9.39
C GLN A 320 23.96 -37.05 10.91
N PRO A 321 25.00 -36.53 11.59
CA PRO A 321 24.98 -36.33 13.04
C PRO A 321 24.13 -35.11 13.42
N ALA A 322 23.47 -35.14 14.59
CA ALA A 322 22.66 -34.01 15.06
C ALA A 322 23.47 -32.72 15.22
N SER A 323 24.77 -32.80 15.51
CA SER A 323 25.66 -31.62 15.62
C SER A 323 25.86 -30.87 14.29
N GLY A 324 25.55 -31.49 13.16
CA GLY A 324 25.61 -30.87 11.83
C GLY A 324 24.31 -30.20 11.40
N LEU A 325 23.28 -30.19 12.26
CA LEU A 325 21.95 -29.71 11.95
C LEU A 325 21.49 -28.67 12.98
N SER A 326 20.68 -27.72 12.53
CA SER A 326 20.02 -26.75 13.39
C SER A 326 18.55 -26.66 13.01
N LEU A 327 17.64 -26.81 13.98
CA LEU A 327 16.19 -26.69 13.75
C LEU A 327 15.76 -25.30 13.24
N ASN A 328 16.63 -24.29 13.42
CA ASN A 328 16.43 -22.92 12.93
C ASN A 328 17.18 -22.64 11.60
N SER A 329 17.78 -23.66 10.98
CA SER A 329 18.37 -23.54 9.65
C SER A 329 17.32 -23.70 8.55
N ASP A 330 17.70 -23.35 7.32
CA ASP A 330 16.90 -23.49 6.11
C ASP A 330 16.60 -24.94 5.68
N ILE A 331 17.29 -25.91 6.29
CA ILE A 331 17.03 -27.35 6.15
C ILE A 331 15.62 -27.71 6.63
N PHE A 332 15.12 -27.06 7.68
CA PHE A 332 13.81 -27.37 8.26
C PHE A 332 12.78 -26.33 7.85
N THR A 333 11.60 -26.82 7.47
CA THR A 333 10.41 -26.02 7.17
C THR A 333 9.29 -26.48 8.08
N TYR A 334 8.44 -25.55 8.53
CA TYR A 334 7.40 -25.84 9.52
C TYR A 334 6.03 -25.48 8.99
N ALA A 335 5.18 -26.49 8.78
CA ALA A 335 3.79 -26.33 8.40
C ALA A 335 2.97 -25.96 9.65
N SER A 336 2.42 -24.74 9.67
CA SER A 336 1.57 -24.25 10.76
C SER A 336 0.29 -23.63 10.19
N GLY A 337 -0.86 -24.05 10.73
CA GLY A 337 -2.17 -23.52 10.35
C GLY A 337 -3.31 -24.48 10.65
N THR A 338 -4.35 -24.00 11.32
CA THR A 338 -5.64 -24.69 11.39
C THR A 338 -6.14 -24.95 9.97
N GLU A 339 -6.37 -26.23 9.64
CA GLU A 339 -7.06 -26.63 8.43
C GLU A 339 -8.40 -25.87 8.31
N PRO A 340 -8.70 -25.21 7.18
CA PRO A 340 -10.03 -24.65 6.95
C PRO A 340 -11.04 -25.79 7.03
N ALA A 341 -12.16 -25.58 7.72
CA ALA A 341 -13.29 -26.52 7.73
C ALA A 341 -13.60 -27.02 6.30
N PRO A 342 -13.97 -28.30 6.11
CA PRO A 342 -14.22 -28.86 4.79
C PRO A 342 -15.24 -27.98 4.05
N ALA A 343 -14.84 -27.50 2.88
CA ALA A 343 -15.65 -26.61 2.08
C ALA A 343 -17.03 -27.24 1.83
N PRO A 344 -18.13 -26.47 1.91
CA PRO A 344 -19.44 -26.97 1.50
C PRO A 344 -19.33 -27.52 0.07
N VAL A 345 -19.98 -28.67 -0.17
CA VAL A 345 -20.13 -29.27 -1.51
C VAL A 345 -20.45 -28.15 -2.50
N PRO A 346 -19.72 -28.01 -3.61
CA PRO A 346 -19.96 -26.93 -4.55
C PRO A 346 -21.39 -27.06 -5.08
N THR A 347 -22.24 -26.14 -4.65
CA THR A 347 -23.34 -25.65 -5.50
C THR A 347 -22.68 -25.32 -6.85
N PRO A 348 -23.26 -25.74 -8.00
CA PRO A 348 -22.68 -25.49 -9.30
C PRO A 348 -22.18 -24.06 -9.36
N THR A 349 -20.88 -23.91 -9.59
CA THR A 349 -20.24 -22.60 -9.72
C THR A 349 -21.11 -21.80 -10.66
N PRO A 350 -21.66 -20.62 -10.26
CA PRO A 350 -22.18 -19.72 -11.26
C PRO A 350 -21.03 -19.55 -12.24
N THR A 351 -21.29 -19.92 -13.50
CA THR A 351 -20.44 -19.57 -14.63
C THR A 351 -19.87 -18.19 -14.33
N PRO A 352 -18.54 -17.96 -14.43
CA PRO A 352 -18.00 -16.63 -14.19
C PRO A 352 -18.94 -15.66 -14.88
N GLU A 353 -19.54 -14.76 -14.10
CA GLU A 353 -20.22 -13.62 -14.71
C GLU A 353 -19.17 -13.09 -15.67
N PRO A 354 -19.48 -13.01 -16.98
CA PRO A 354 -18.48 -12.64 -17.96
C PRO A 354 -17.74 -11.45 -17.39
N THR A 355 -16.40 -11.52 -17.35
CA THR A 355 -15.57 -10.31 -17.18
C THR A 355 -16.33 -9.21 -17.89
N PRO A 356 -16.74 -8.11 -17.22
CA PRO A 356 -17.55 -7.10 -17.88
C PRO A 356 -16.82 -6.86 -19.19
N THR A 357 -17.44 -7.35 -20.27
CA THR A 357 -16.95 -7.04 -21.60
C THR A 357 -16.88 -5.54 -21.52
N PRO A 358 -15.73 -4.88 -21.78
CA PRO A 358 -15.64 -3.43 -21.71
C PRO A 358 -16.94 -2.95 -22.29
N THR A 359 -17.80 -2.34 -21.46
CA THR A 359 -19.17 -2.05 -21.86
C THR A 359 -18.99 -1.46 -23.24
N PRO A 360 -19.46 -2.13 -24.32
CA PRO A 360 -19.19 -1.62 -25.66
C PRO A 360 -19.61 -0.19 -25.55
N ALA A 361 -18.67 0.75 -25.76
CA ALA A 361 -18.86 2.17 -25.46
C ALA A 361 -20.30 2.47 -25.85
N PRO A 362 -21.19 2.78 -24.88
CA PRO A 362 -22.61 2.47 -24.98
C PRO A 362 -23.06 2.85 -26.37
N ASP A 363 -23.56 1.86 -27.13
CA ASP A 363 -24.06 2.06 -28.49
C ASP A 363 -24.67 3.46 -28.56
N GLY A 364 -24.00 4.37 -29.27
CA GLY A 364 -23.96 5.81 -28.99
C GLY A 364 -25.29 6.54 -28.81
N ASN A 365 -26.03 6.28 -27.72
CA ASN A 365 -27.35 6.84 -27.46
C ASN A 365 -27.92 6.55 -26.05
N ILE A 366 -27.11 6.56 -24.97
CA ILE A 366 -27.71 6.80 -23.64
C ILE A 366 -28.23 8.25 -23.65
N GLN A 367 -29.55 8.38 -23.75
CA GLN A 367 -30.23 9.66 -23.71
C GLN A 367 -30.45 10.04 -22.25
N TYR A 368 -29.53 10.83 -21.70
CA TYR A 368 -29.72 11.45 -20.39
C TYR A 368 -30.79 12.52 -20.50
N ARG A 369 -31.76 12.52 -19.58
CA ARG A 369 -32.59 13.70 -19.41
C ARG A 369 -31.74 14.80 -18.76
N GLN A 370 -31.67 15.95 -19.42
CA GLN A 370 -30.97 17.10 -18.88
C GLN A 370 -31.83 17.77 -17.81
N VAL A 371 -31.25 17.96 -16.63
CA VAL A 371 -31.87 18.66 -15.49
C VAL A 371 -31.04 19.91 -15.22
N ILE A 372 -31.61 21.06 -15.58
CA ILE A 372 -31.01 22.39 -15.46
C ILE A 372 -32.15 23.39 -15.22
N ASP A 373 -31.94 24.35 -14.32
CA ASP A 373 -32.94 25.39 -13.99
C ASP A 373 -32.39 26.82 -14.12
N VAL A 374 -31.11 26.94 -14.52
CA VAL A 374 -30.49 28.21 -14.86
C VAL A 374 -30.58 28.49 -16.35
N ASN A 375 -30.38 29.75 -16.75
CA ASN A 375 -30.23 30.12 -18.16
C ASN A 375 -28.74 30.13 -18.59
N PRO A 376 -28.26 29.14 -19.39
CA PRO A 376 -26.84 29.05 -19.82
C PRO A 376 -26.31 30.25 -20.61
N SER A 377 -27.21 31.05 -21.21
CA SER A 377 -26.81 32.22 -22.00
C SER A 377 -26.44 33.43 -21.15
N ASP A 378 -26.75 33.40 -19.85
CA ASP A 378 -26.45 34.50 -18.94
C ASP A 378 -24.95 34.57 -18.65
N SER A 379 -24.47 35.77 -18.30
CA SER A 379 -23.07 35.97 -17.96
C SER A 379 -22.66 35.26 -16.67
N LEU A 380 -23.62 35.07 -15.75
CA LEU A 380 -23.47 34.34 -14.48
C LEU A 380 -24.73 33.51 -14.24
N PRO A 381 -24.89 32.35 -14.92
CA PRO A 381 -26.08 31.51 -14.75
C PRO A 381 -26.20 31.02 -13.31
N GLY A 382 -27.40 31.05 -12.73
CA GLY A 382 -27.63 30.62 -11.35
C GLY A 382 -27.27 31.67 -10.30
N LYS A 383 -26.82 32.88 -10.70
CA LYS A 383 -26.45 33.93 -9.75
C LYS A 383 -27.63 34.36 -8.89
N GLY A 384 -27.51 34.11 -7.58
CA GLY A 384 -28.54 34.37 -6.59
C GLY A 384 -29.75 33.44 -6.64
N GLU A 385 -29.67 32.32 -7.37
CA GLU A 385 -30.74 31.35 -7.56
C GLU A 385 -30.50 30.09 -6.72
N ARG A 386 -31.54 29.63 -6.01
CA ARG A 386 -31.53 28.34 -5.33
C ARG A 386 -32.56 27.44 -5.97
N ASP A 387 -32.05 26.51 -6.76
CA ASP A 387 -32.89 25.67 -7.59
C ASP A 387 -32.96 24.26 -7.02
N VAL A 388 -34.11 23.60 -7.22
CA VAL A 388 -34.30 22.21 -6.80
C VAL A 388 -34.32 21.33 -8.04
N LEU A 389 -33.21 20.65 -8.29
CA LEU A 389 -33.06 19.74 -9.41
C LEU A 389 -33.45 18.32 -8.95
N THR A 390 -34.51 17.77 -9.52
CA THR A 390 -35.05 16.47 -9.10
C THR A 390 -34.86 15.43 -10.19
N GLY A 391 -34.11 14.37 -9.85
CA GLY A 391 -34.01 13.17 -10.65
C GLY A 391 -35.30 12.34 -10.60
N GLU A 392 -35.59 11.62 -11.67
CA GLU A 392 -36.69 10.68 -11.77
C GLU A 392 -36.11 9.29 -12.08
N ASN A 393 -36.96 8.32 -12.47
CA ASN A 393 -36.46 7.01 -12.84
C ASN A 393 -35.70 7.07 -14.18
N GLY A 394 -34.50 6.48 -14.20
CA GLY A 394 -33.65 6.41 -15.39
C GLY A 394 -32.53 7.45 -15.39
N PRO A 395 -31.65 7.43 -16.40
CA PRO A 395 -30.41 8.23 -16.40
C PRO A 395 -30.68 9.73 -16.53
N ASP A 396 -30.29 10.49 -15.51
CA ASP A 396 -30.36 11.94 -15.46
C ASP A 396 -28.99 12.61 -15.58
N LYS A 397 -28.96 13.81 -16.16
CA LYS A 397 -27.77 14.67 -16.18
C LYS A 397 -28.10 16.02 -15.56
N PHE A 398 -27.62 16.22 -14.35
CA PHE A 398 -27.72 17.49 -13.62
C PHE A 398 -26.62 18.43 -14.10
N ILE A 399 -27.00 19.59 -14.67
CA ILE A 399 -26.05 20.51 -15.30
C ILE A 399 -25.76 21.68 -14.36
N LEU A 400 -24.53 21.72 -13.82
CA LEU A 400 -24.03 22.80 -12.97
C LEU A 400 -22.89 23.60 -13.63
N GLY A 401 -22.63 23.36 -14.92
CA GLY A 401 -21.65 24.09 -15.71
C GLY A 401 -21.66 23.64 -17.16
N ASP A 402 -21.10 24.47 -18.03
CA ASP A 402 -20.87 24.17 -19.45
C ASP A 402 -19.37 24.32 -19.80
N ALA A 403 -19.02 24.08 -21.06
CA ALA A 403 -17.63 24.17 -21.55
C ALA A 403 -16.99 25.56 -21.41
N THR A 404 -17.79 26.59 -21.07
CA THR A 404 -17.33 27.98 -20.95
C THR A 404 -17.31 28.50 -19.51
N LYS A 405 -18.18 27.98 -18.62
CA LYS A 405 -18.30 28.51 -17.24
C LYS A 405 -19.01 27.55 -16.27
N PRO A 406 -18.68 27.62 -14.97
CA PRO A 406 -19.51 27.05 -13.90
C PRO A 406 -20.81 27.87 -13.73
N TYR A 407 -21.84 27.23 -13.19
CA TYR A 407 -23.11 27.87 -12.80
C TYR A 407 -23.19 28.02 -11.28
N TYR A 408 -24.13 28.84 -10.81
CA TYR A 408 -24.31 29.20 -9.40
C TYR A 408 -23.06 29.86 -8.80
N ILE A 409 -22.41 30.69 -9.61
CA ILE A 409 -21.28 31.52 -9.21
C ILE A 409 -21.71 32.99 -9.34
N ASP A 410 -21.57 33.78 -8.29
CA ASP A 410 -21.99 35.19 -8.31
C ASP A 410 -20.82 36.18 -8.53
N GLY A 411 -19.59 35.65 -8.53
CA GLY A 411 -18.34 36.39 -8.68
C GLY A 411 -17.98 37.26 -7.46
N ASN A 412 -18.67 37.08 -6.34
CA ASN A 412 -18.46 37.84 -5.11
C ASN A 412 -17.63 37.06 -4.10
N THR A 413 -16.31 37.28 -4.14
CA THR A 413 -15.35 36.62 -3.26
C THR A 413 -15.40 37.06 -1.78
N ALA A 414 -16.42 37.81 -1.36
CA ALA A 414 -16.52 38.44 -0.04
C ALA A 414 -17.63 37.87 0.86
N THR A 415 -18.47 36.96 0.37
CA THR A 415 -19.57 36.36 1.15
C THR A 415 -19.54 34.83 1.11
N ASN A 416 -19.84 34.21 2.25
CA ASN A 416 -20.05 32.77 2.36
C ASN A 416 -21.28 32.36 1.55
N SER A 417 -21.02 31.77 0.39
CA SER A 417 -21.82 31.47 -0.81
C SER A 417 -23.16 30.73 -0.64
N TRP A 418 -24.03 31.07 0.30
CA TRP A 418 -25.31 30.36 0.50
C TRP A 418 -26.49 30.90 -0.31
N ASN A 419 -26.24 31.90 -1.17
CA ASN A 419 -27.29 32.59 -1.89
C ASN A 419 -27.67 31.89 -3.19
N ASP A 420 -26.78 31.06 -3.72
CA ASP A 420 -26.89 30.40 -5.00
C ASP A 420 -26.31 28.98 -4.97
N TYR A 421 -27.12 28.00 -5.35
CA TYR A 421 -26.70 26.59 -5.54
C TYR A 421 -27.87 25.76 -6.09
N ALA A 422 -27.54 24.65 -6.74
CA ALA A 422 -28.50 23.59 -7.03
C ALA A 422 -28.66 22.62 -5.84
N GLN A 423 -29.88 22.44 -5.35
CA GLN A 423 -30.22 21.33 -4.47
C GLN A 423 -30.69 20.14 -5.33
N ILE A 424 -29.90 19.08 -5.35
CA ILE A 424 -30.14 17.88 -6.14
C ILE A 424 -30.81 16.82 -5.26
N SER A 425 -31.88 16.22 -5.76
CA SER A 425 -32.57 15.09 -5.13
C SER A 425 -32.84 13.98 -6.16
N GLY A 426 -32.98 12.73 -5.70
CA GLY A 426 -33.20 11.59 -6.59
C GLY A 426 -31.95 11.09 -7.31
N PHE A 427 -30.76 11.58 -6.97
CA PHE A 427 -29.50 11.20 -7.61
C PHE A 427 -29.10 9.75 -7.32
N ASN A 428 -28.90 8.96 -8.38
CA ASN A 428 -28.36 7.61 -8.35
C ASN A 428 -26.96 7.60 -8.99
N PRO A 429 -25.87 7.42 -8.23
CA PRO A 429 -24.50 7.48 -8.76
C PRO A 429 -24.16 6.38 -9.78
N LEU A 430 -24.99 5.33 -9.89
CA LEU A 430 -24.82 4.27 -10.87
C LEU A 430 -25.46 4.59 -12.24
N GLU A 431 -26.38 5.54 -12.29
CA GLU A 431 -27.18 5.85 -13.50
C GLU A 431 -27.02 7.31 -13.94
N ASP A 432 -26.86 8.23 -12.99
CA ASP A 432 -26.91 9.67 -13.22
C ASP A 432 -25.52 10.29 -13.39
N LYS A 433 -25.53 11.51 -13.95
CA LYS A 433 -24.34 12.35 -14.12
C LYS A 433 -24.56 13.73 -13.52
N ILE A 434 -23.52 14.27 -12.90
CA ILE A 434 -23.36 15.69 -12.58
C ILE A 434 -22.40 16.28 -13.60
N GLN A 435 -22.85 17.23 -14.42
CA GLN A 435 -22.00 17.96 -15.36
C GLN A 435 -21.40 19.20 -14.70
N LEU A 436 -20.07 19.31 -14.75
CA LEU A 436 -19.27 20.39 -14.19
C LEU A 436 -18.37 21.02 -15.27
N HIS A 437 -18.07 22.31 -15.13
CA HIS A 437 -17.12 23.02 -15.99
C HIS A 437 -15.67 22.68 -15.62
N GLY A 438 -14.76 22.52 -16.59
CA GLY A 438 -13.32 22.45 -16.31
C GLY A 438 -12.88 21.05 -15.91
N SER A 439 -12.30 20.86 -14.74
CA SER A 439 -11.75 19.56 -14.29
C SER A 439 -12.00 19.31 -12.81
N SER A 440 -11.72 18.09 -12.35
CA SER A 440 -11.91 17.70 -10.95
C SER A 440 -11.12 18.56 -9.96
N VAL A 441 -9.98 19.15 -10.37
CA VAL A 441 -9.15 20.01 -9.50
C VAL A 441 -9.79 21.37 -9.21
N ASP A 442 -10.78 21.77 -10.01
CA ASP A 442 -11.50 23.03 -9.85
C ASP A 442 -12.62 22.93 -8.81
N TYR A 443 -12.80 21.75 -8.20
CA TYR A 443 -13.86 21.48 -7.24
C TYR A 443 -13.37 20.76 -6.00
N ARG A 444 -14.23 20.75 -4.98
CA ARG A 444 -14.11 19.86 -3.83
C ARG A 444 -15.49 19.40 -3.36
N LEU A 445 -15.52 18.26 -2.69
CA LEU A 445 -16.71 17.73 -2.05
C LEU A 445 -16.61 17.85 -0.53
N ARG A 446 -17.72 18.14 0.15
CA ARG A 446 -17.83 18.02 1.61
C ARG A 446 -19.06 17.25 2.00
N GLN A 447 -18.90 16.32 2.94
CA GLN A 447 -20.01 15.57 3.51
C GLN A 447 -20.62 16.34 4.69
N GLU A 448 -21.92 16.59 4.66
CA GLU A 448 -22.62 17.19 5.80
C GLU A 448 -24.07 16.70 5.89
N ALA A 449 -24.48 16.27 7.08
CA ALA A 449 -25.85 15.80 7.37
C ALA A 449 -26.41 14.77 6.36
N GLY A 450 -25.56 13.84 5.89
CA GLY A 450 -25.96 12.81 4.93
C GLY A 450 -26.07 13.28 3.47
N SER A 451 -25.64 14.50 3.17
CA SER A 451 -25.58 15.07 1.81
C SER A 451 -24.15 15.36 1.39
N THR A 452 -23.89 15.31 0.09
CA THR A 452 -22.61 15.71 -0.50
C THR A 452 -22.73 17.12 -1.08
N ARG A 453 -21.90 18.04 -0.62
CA ARG A 453 -21.85 19.43 -1.11
C ARG A 453 -20.71 19.60 -2.10
N ILE A 454 -20.98 20.23 -3.23
CA ILE A 454 -20.03 20.52 -4.30
C ILE A 454 -19.63 21.99 -4.18
N PHE A 455 -18.32 22.25 -4.07
CA PHE A 455 -17.79 23.61 -4.11
C PHE A 455 -16.89 23.79 -5.32
N TYR A 456 -17.01 24.93 -5.98
CA TYR A 456 -16.08 25.43 -6.99
C TYR A 456 -14.95 26.24 -6.33
N LEU A 457 -13.72 26.09 -6.84
CA LEU A 457 -12.46 26.58 -6.26
C LEU A 457 -11.80 27.70 -7.08
N GLY A 458 -12.55 28.46 -7.89
CA GLY A 458 -12.01 29.49 -8.80
C GLY A 458 -11.14 30.58 -8.17
N GLU A 459 -10.80 31.64 -8.93
CA GLU A 459 -9.92 32.73 -8.49
C GLU A 459 -10.52 33.59 -7.36
N GLY A 460 -10.57 33.07 -6.13
CA GLY A 460 -11.22 33.74 -5.00
C GLY A 460 -11.49 32.82 -3.81
N THR A 461 -12.55 33.14 -3.06
CA THR A 461 -13.08 32.24 -2.03
C THR A 461 -13.91 31.15 -2.68
N GLN A 462 -13.78 29.91 -2.21
CA GLN A 462 -14.61 28.78 -2.63
C GLN A 462 -16.12 29.12 -2.60
N GLU A 463 -16.86 28.64 -3.58
CA GLU A 463 -18.31 28.85 -3.69
C GLU A 463 -19.02 27.50 -3.73
N ILE A 464 -20.12 27.33 -2.99
CA ILE A 464 -20.94 26.12 -3.10
C ILE A 464 -21.82 26.26 -4.34
N ILE A 465 -21.86 25.23 -5.18
CA ILE A 465 -22.64 25.26 -6.41
C ILE A 465 -23.70 24.15 -6.45
N GLY A 466 -23.57 23.16 -5.56
CA GLY A 466 -24.46 22.00 -5.54
C GLY A 466 -24.55 21.31 -4.19
N ILE A 467 -25.71 20.75 -3.88
CA ILE A 467 -25.97 19.89 -2.71
C ILE A 467 -26.70 18.64 -3.18
N ILE A 468 -26.03 17.50 -3.19
CA ILE A 468 -26.63 16.21 -3.51
C ILE A 468 -27.23 15.61 -2.23
N SER A 469 -28.55 15.64 -2.15
CA SER A 469 -29.31 15.17 -1.00
C SER A 469 -29.20 13.66 -0.84
N ASN A 470 -29.03 13.18 0.41
CA ASN A 470 -28.97 11.75 0.75
C ASN A 470 -27.90 10.95 0.00
N SER A 471 -26.83 11.62 -0.43
CA SER A 471 -25.67 10.98 -1.06
C SER A 471 -24.44 11.09 -0.16
N SER A 472 -23.63 10.04 -0.13
CA SER A 472 -22.37 10.00 0.62
C SER A 472 -21.35 9.12 -0.07
N GLY A 473 -20.07 9.35 0.23
CA GLY A 473 -18.96 8.56 -0.32
C GLY A 473 -18.59 8.88 -1.77
N LEU A 474 -19.21 9.89 -2.39
CA LEU A 474 -18.87 10.34 -3.73
C LEU A 474 -17.45 10.92 -3.80
N THR A 475 -16.78 10.68 -4.91
CA THR A 475 -15.50 11.30 -5.27
C THR A 475 -15.63 12.03 -6.60
N LEU A 476 -14.89 13.13 -6.79
CA LEU A 476 -14.91 13.89 -8.06
C LEU A 476 -14.40 13.09 -9.27
N THR A 477 -13.82 11.93 -9.02
CA THR A 477 -13.36 10.98 -10.04
C THR A 477 -14.36 9.88 -10.32
N ASP A 478 -15.48 9.81 -9.59
CA ASP A 478 -16.54 8.84 -9.88
C ASP A 478 -17.08 9.08 -11.28
N ASP A 479 -17.46 8.01 -11.97
CA ASP A 479 -18.12 8.10 -13.28
C ASP A 479 -19.35 9.02 -13.25
N SER A 480 -19.98 9.17 -12.08
CA SER A 480 -21.12 10.04 -11.86
C SER A 480 -20.82 11.54 -12.03
N PHE A 481 -19.55 11.96 -12.18
CA PHE A 481 -19.16 13.32 -12.55
C PHE A 481 -18.68 13.37 -14.01
N GLN A 482 -19.22 14.32 -14.77
CA GLN A 482 -18.83 14.62 -16.13
C GLN A 482 -18.26 16.04 -16.21
N TYR A 483 -17.05 16.16 -16.73
CA TYR A 483 -16.40 17.45 -16.93
C TYR A 483 -16.51 17.89 -18.40
N VAL A 484 -16.76 19.19 -18.65
CA VAL A 484 -16.93 19.77 -19.99
C VAL A 484 -16.16 21.07 -20.22
#